data_AF-A0D7X9-F1
#
_entry.id   AF-A0D7X9-F1
#
_cell.length_a   1.000
_cell.length_b   1.000
_cell.length_c   1.000
_cell.angle_alpha   90.00
_cell.angle_beta   90.00
_cell.angle_gamma   90.00
#
_symmetry.space_group_name_H-M   'P 1'
#
loop_
_entity.id
_entity.type
_entity.pdbx_description
1 polymer ?
#
loop_
_entity_poly.entity_id
_entity_poly.type
_entity_poly.pdbx_seq_one_letter_code
_entity_poly.pdbx_strand_id
1 'polypeptide(L)'
;MSEAKQFRNIQNKNCTKDKKKKLASRIEFLKLVLCDNKTIRASAQICKINFSTAKAILNKFRKQGVIKQPHKDYDRQIDLLKQIAQIQEGIKCEQITKTKEFKQKLRHQLQVILQNSQIQRIGAHQQMDIKALEEELRNEKQKEYKLVEQILKEQITLMKSRCH
;
A
#
# COMPACT_ATOMS: atom_id res chain seq x y z
N MET A 1 81.22 -0.21 -4.05
CA MET A 1 80.19 0.81 -3.74
C MET A 1 78.87 0.09 -3.50
N SER A 2 78.47 -0.02 -2.22
CA SER A 2 77.53 -1.03 -1.71
C SER A 2 76.09 -0.91 -2.25
N GLU A 3 75.50 -2.05 -2.62
CA GLU A 3 74.11 -2.24 -3.09
C GLU A 3 73.08 -1.52 -2.21
N ALA A 4 73.33 -1.44 -0.90
CA ALA A 4 72.49 -0.71 0.06
C ALA A 4 72.29 0.79 -0.29
N LYS A 5 73.28 1.44 -0.93
CA LYS A 5 73.16 2.83 -1.40
C LYS A 5 72.30 2.94 -2.66
N GLN A 6 72.33 1.94 -3.55
CA GLN A 6 71.46 1.89 -4.72
C GLN A 6 70.00 1.61 -4.34
N PHE A 7 69.74 0.67 -3.41
CA PHE A 7 68.38 0.40 -2.91
C PHE A 7 67.75 1.62 -2.22
N ARG A 8 68.48 2.36 -1.37
CA ARG A 8 67.97 3.61 -0.76
C ARG A 8 67.66 4.68 -1.82
N ASN A 9 68.48 4.81 -2.85
CA ASN A 9 68.25 5.77 -3.92
C ASN A 9 67.02 5.42 -4.78
N ILE A 10 66.76 4.13 -5.03
CA ILE A 10 65.55 3.68 -5.73
C ILE A 10 64.31 3.92 -4.87
N GLN A 11 64.36 3.60 -3.57
CA GLN A 11 63.27 3.87 -2.63
C GLN A 11 62.94 5.37 -2.52
N ASN A 12 63.96 6.24 -2.45
CA ASN A 12 63.77 7.69 -2.41
C ASN A 12 63.18 8.24 -3.73
N LYS A 13 63.61 7.71 -4.88
CA LYS A 13 63.05 8.05 -6.20
C LYS A 13 61.59 7.59 -6.34
N ASN A 14 61.23 6.43 -5.80
CA ASN A 14 59.85 5.94 -5.84
C ASN A 14 58.94 6.72 -4.88
N CYS A 15 59.41 7.02 -3.67
CA CYS A 15 58.68 7.84 -2.70
C CYS A 15 58.40 9.26 -3.21
N THR A 16 59.33 9.87 -3.96
CA THR A 16 59.12 11.17 -4.58
C THR A 16 58.16 11.12 -5.78
N LYS A 17 58.19 10.06 -6.60
CA LYS A 17 57.21 9.83 -7.67
C LYS A 17 55.78 9.66 -7.12
N ASP A 18 55.61 8.90 -6.05
CA ASP A 18 54.30 8.68 -5.43
C ASP A 18 53.73 9.95 -4.80
N LYS A 19 54.57 10.78 -4.18
CA LYS A 19 54.17 12.10 -3.67
C LYS A 19 53.68 13.01 -4.80
N LYS A 20 54.40 13.05 -5.93
CA LYS A 20 53.98 13.83 -7.12
C LYS A 20 52.66 13.33 -7.69
N LYS A 21 52.47 12.01 -7.81
CA LYS A 21 51.23 11.40 -8.29
C LYS A 21 50.05 11.73 -7.38
N LYS A 22 50.22 11.61 -6.05
CA LYS A 22 49.20 12.00 -5.07
C LYS A 22 48.84 13.48 -5.14
N LEU A 23 49.83 14.36 -5.36
CA LEU A 23 49.58 15.78 -5.52
C LEU A 23 48.78 16.06 -6.81
N ALA A 24 49.15 15.44 -7.92
CA ALA A 24 48.44 15.58 -9.19
C ALA A 24 46.96 15.15 -9.06
N SER A 25 46.69 13.98 -8.45
CA SER A 25 45.31 13.52 -8.22
C SER A 25 44.51 14.48 -7.34
N ARG A 26 45.14 15.14 -6.36
CA ARG A 26 44.46 16.14 -5.52
C ARG A 26 44.14 17.43 -6.28
N ILE A 27 45.04 17.87 -7.16
CA ILE A 27 44.81 19.03 -8.03
C ILE A 27 43.68 18.74 -9.01
N GLU A 28 43.70 17.57 -9.64
CA GLU A 28 42.65 17.12 -10.55
C GLU A 28 41.29 17.03 -9.84
N PHE A 29 41.26 16.47 -8.64
CA PHE A 29 40.06 16.42 -7.81
C PHE A 29 39.50 17.83 -7.54
N LEU A 30 40.35 18.79 -7.18
CA LEU A 30 39.92 20.17 -6.95
C LEU A 30 39.39 20.82 -8.22
N LYS A 31 40.02 20.56 -9.38
CA LYS A 31 39.54 21.05 -10.68
C LYS A 31 38.14 20.51 -10.99
N LEU A 32 37.91 19.21 -10.83
CA LEU A 32 36.60 18.59 -11.10
C LEU A 32 35.48 19.16 -10.20
N VAL A 33 35.79 19.42 -8.93
CA VAL A 33 34.81 19.92 -7.95
C VAL A 33 34.56 21.43 -8.09
N LEU A 34 35.61 22.22 -8.32
CA LEU A 34 35.54 23.68 -8.32
C LEU A 34 35.25 24.29 -9.69
N CYS A 35 35.83 23.73 -10.76
CA CYS A 35 35.69 24.24 -12.12
C CYS A 35 34.56 23.53 -12.87
N ASP A 36 34.52 22.19 -12.80
CA ASP A 36 33.59 21.39 -13.61
C ASP A 36 32.27 21.09 -12.90
N ASN A 37 32.07 21.64 -11.69
CA ASN A 37 30.88 21.46 -10.85
C ASN A 37 30.45 20.00 -10.63
N LYS A 38 31.37 19.04 -10.72
CA LYS A 38 31.07 17.64 -10.41
C LYS A 38 30.89 17.43 -8.92
N THR A 39 30.10 16.42 -8.56
CA THR A 39 29.90 16.06 -7.15
C THR A 39 31.22 15.59 -6.52
N ILE A 40 31.35 15.81 -5.21
CA ILE A 40 32.55 15.41 -4.43
C ILE A 40 32.79 13.91 -4.58
N ARG A 41 31.73 13.10 -4.55
CA ARG A 41 31.79 11.64 -4.67
C ARG A 41 32.26 11.18 -6.04
N ALA A 42 31.68 11.72 -7.12
CA ALA A 42 32.08 11.38 -8.48
C ALA A 42 33.53 11.79 -8.75
N SER A 43 33.94 12.98 -8.30
CA SER A 43 35.30 13.48 -8.44
C SER A 43 36.31 12.65 -7.65
N ALA A 44 35.96 12.21 -6.43
CA ALA A 44 36.79 11.34 -5.62
C ALA A 44 36.99 9.96 -6.28
N GLN A 45 35.95 9.41 -6.91
CA GLN A 45 36.02 8.14 -7.63
C GLN A 45 36.91 8.24 -8.88
N ILE A 46 36.76 9.30 -9.68
CA ILE A 46 37.59 9.55 -10.87
C ILE A 46 39.07 9.66 -10.49
N CYS A 47 39.38 10.43 -9.44
CA CYS A 47 40.75 10.65 -9.00
C CYS A 47 41.32 9.52 -8.12
N LYS A 48 40.56 8.45 -7.86
CA LYS A 48 40.92 7.33 -6.97
C LYS A 48 41.37 7.81 -5.58
N ILE A 49 40.66 8.78 -5.02
CA ILE A 49 40.91 9.34 -3.68
C ILE A 49 39.81 8.86 -2.73
N ASN A 50 40.21 8.40 -1.54
CA ASN A 50 39.25 8.06 -0.49
C ASN A 50 38.39 9.28 -0.11
N PHE A 51 37.10 9.04 0.12
CA PHE A 51 36.15 10.12 0.42
C PHE A 51 36.52 10.94 1.67
N SER A 52 37.06 10.30 2.71
CA SER A 52 37.58 10.98 3.90
C SER A 52 38.70 11.97 3.56
N THR A 53 39.62 11.56 2.68
CA THR A 53 40.71 12.40 2.17
C THR A 53 40.18 13.55 1.31
N ALA A 54 39.21 13.28 0.43
CA ALA A 54 38.55 14.29 -0.39
C ALA A 54 37.88 15.39 0.47
N LYS A 55 37.15 14.97 1.51
CA LYS A 55 36.52 15.88 2.48
C LYS A 55 37.54 16.69 3.26
N ALA A 56 38.64 16.06 3.70
CA ALA A 56 39.72 16.74 4.40
C ALA A 56 40.42 17.80 3.52
N ILE A 57 40.61 17.50 2.23
CA ILE A 57 41.15 18.45 1.25
C ILE A 57 40.22 19.67 1.15
N LEU A 58 38.93 19.45 0.85
CA LEU A 58 37.98 20.56 0.72
C LEU A 58 37.87 21.39 2.00
N ASN A 59 37.88 20.75 3.17
CA ASN A 59 37.86 21.46 4.45
C ASN A 59 39.10 22.34 4.67
N LYS A 60 40.29 21.95 4.19
CA LYS A 60 41.48 22.82 4.25
C LYS A 60 41.30 24.07 3.40
N PHE A 61 40.80 23.94 2.18
CA PHE A 61 40.54 25.08 1.29
C PHE A 61 39.38 25.97 1.78
N ARG A 62 38.36 25.39 2.43
CA ARG A 62 37.30 26.15 3.12
C ARG A 62 37.85 26.96 4.29
N LYS A 63 38.69 26.36 5.15
CA LYS A 63 39.36 27.05 6.26
C LYS A 63 40.27 28.17 5.80
N GLN A 64 40.90 28.01 4.63
CA GLN A 64 41.73 29.04 4.00
C GLN A 64 40.92 30.12 3.25
N GLY A 65 39.57 30.07 3.29
CA GLY A 65 38.70 31.06 2.67
C GLY A 65 38.61 30.97 1.14
N VAL A 66 39.25 29.97 0.52
CA VAL A 66 39.28 29.77 -0.94
C VAL A 66 37.94 29.24 -1.46
N ILE A 67 37.25 28.43 -0.65
CA ILE A 67 35.92 27.88 -0.97
C ILE A 67 34.90 28.50 -0.02
N LYS A 68 34.11 29.45 -0.52
CA LYS A 68 33.14 30.23 0.29
C LYS A 68 31.80 29.52 0.54
N GLN A 69 31.47 28.50 -0.25
CA GLN A 69 30.16 27.84 -0.18
C GLN A 69 30.25 26.48 0.54
N PRO A 70 29.71 26.34 1.76
CA PRO A 70 29.60 25.04 2.44
C PRO A 70 28.50 24.15 1.84
N HIS A 71 27.62 24.69 0.99
CA HIS A 71 26.39 24.03 0.54
C HIS A 71 26.51 23.06 -0.64
N LYS A 72 27.71 22.85 -1.22
CA LYS A 72 27.91 21.85 -2.28
C LYS A 72 28.05 20.40 -1.76
N ASP A 73 27.72 20.15 -0.49
CA ASP A 73 27.59 18.80 0.06
C ASP A 73 26.21 18.23 -0.36
N TYR A 74 26.05 17.96 -1.66
CA TYR A 74 24.84 17.38 -2.28
C TYR A 74 24.40 16.05 -1.67
N ASP A 75 25.26 15.39 -0.88
CA ASP A 75 24.93 14.14 -0.18
C ASP A 75 23.80 14.34 0.84
N ARG A 76 23.76 15.47 1.57
CA ARG A 76 22.64 15.72 2.50
C ARG A 76 21.30 15.88 1.76
N GLN A 77 21.31 16.49 0.58
CA GLN A 77 20.11 16.62 -0.23
C GLN A 77 19.68 15.28 -0.84
N ILE A 78 20.63 14.44 -1.28
CA ILE A 78 20.35 13.08 -1.77
C ILE A 78 19.80 12.19 -0.66
N ASP A 79 20.38 12.26 0.54
CA ASP A 79 19.91 11.48 1.69
C ASP A 79 18.52 11.94 2.14
N LEU A 80 18.25 13.25 2.13
CA LEU A 80 16.90 13.80 2.36
C LEU A 80 15.91 13.33 1.28
N LEU A 81 16.30 13.32 0.00
CA LEU A 81 15.45 12.83 -1.09
C LEU A 81 15.15 11.33 -0.95
N LYS A 82 16.12 10.52 -0.51
CA LYS A 82 15.91 9.10 -0.21
C LYS A 82 14.96 8.90 0.97
N GLN A 83 15.11 9.68 2.03
CA GLN A 83 14.20 9.66 3.17
C GLN A 83 12.78 10.07 2.77
N ILE A 84 12.64 11.12 1.95
CA ILE A 84 11.34 11.54 1.40
C ILE A 84 10.71 10.42 0.56
N ALA A 85 11.49 9.76 -0.31
CA ALA A 85 10.99 8.64 -1.11
C ALA A 85 10.51 7.47 -0.24
N GLN A 86 11.26 7.12 0.81
CA GLN A 86 10.87 6.08 1.78
C GLN A 86 9.59 6.43 2.53
N ILE A 87 9.44 7.69 2.96
CA ILE A 87 8.21 8.18 3.62
C ILE A 87 7.02 8.09 2.66
N GLN A 88 7.19 8.52 1.41
CA GLN A 88 6.13 8.46 0.39
C GLN A 88 5.69 7.03 0.10
N GLU A 89 6.63 6.08 0.06
CA GLU A 89 6.34 4.66 -0.12
C GLU A 89 5.59 4.08 1.08
N GLY A 90 6.00 4.44 2.31
CA GLY A 90 5.30 4.09 3.54
C GLY A 90 3.86 4.59 3.56
N ILE A 91 3.62 5.86 3.19
CA ILE A 91 2.28 6.45 3.10
C ILE A 91 1.40 5.70 2.08
N LYS A 92 1.94 5.35 0.91
CA LYS A 92 1.20 4.59 -0.11
C LYS A 92 0.79 3.21 0.41
N CYS A 93 1.70 2.48 1.05
CA CYS A 93 1.39 1.18 1.63
C CYS A 93 0.31 1.28 2.72
N GLU A 94 0.36 2.30 3.57
CA GLU A 94 -0.64 2.53 4.61
C GLU A 94 -2.02 2.85 4.02
N GLN A 95 -2.09 3.71 2.98
CA GLN A 95 -3.34 4.04 2.28
C GLN A 95 -3.96 2.80 1.62
N ILE A 96 -3.15 1.94 0.98
CA ILE A 96 -3.61 0.69 0.37
C ILE A 96 -4.21 -0.24 1.44
N THR A 97 -3.53 -0.40 2.57
CA THR A 97 -4.00 -1.25 3.68
C THR A 97 -5.31 -0.75 4.27
N LYS A 98 -5.40 0.55 4.60
CA LYS A 98 -6.64 1.16 5.11
C LYS A 98 -7.81 1.00 4.13
N THR A 99 -7.55 1.17 2.83
CA THR A 99 -8.57 0.99 1.79
C THR A 99 -9.04 -0.46 1.71
N LYS A 100 -8.13 -1.42 1.84
CA LYS A 100 -8.44 -2.86 1.82
C LYS A 100 -9.29 -3.26 3.04
N GLU A 101 -8.92 -2.79 4.23
CA GLU A 101 -9.68 -3.01 5.47
C GLU A 101 -11.09 -2.41 5.39
N PHE A 102 -11.20 -1.18 4.89
CA PHE A 102 -12.49 -0.52 4.70
C PHE A 102 -13.39 -1.31 3.74
N LYS A 103 -12.85 -1.76 2.59
CA LYS A 103 -13.59 -2.61 1.64
C LYS A 103 -14.05 -3.93 2.26
N GLN A 104 -13.23 -4.56 3.10
CA GLN A 104 -13.62 -5.78 3.81
C GLN A 104 -14.77 -5.53 4.80
N LYS A 105 -14.69 -4.46 5.60
CA LYS A 105 -15.78 -4.06 6.52
C LYS A 105 -17.07 -3.78 5.75
N LEU A 106 -16.99 -3.07 4.63
CA LEU A 106 -18.15 -2.76 3.79
C LEU A 106 -18.78 -4.04 3.21
N ARG A 107 -17.97 -4.98 2.70
CA ARG A 107 -18.48 -6.29 2.21
C ARG A 107 -19.18 -7.07 3.31
N HIS A 108 -18.59 -7.10 4.51
CA HIS A 108 -19.18 -7.80 5.64
C HIS A 108 -20.52 -7.18 6.04
N GLN A 109 -20.58 -5.84 6.15
CA GLN A 109 -21.83 -5.13 6.44
C GLN A 109 -22.91 -5.38 5.37
N LEU A 110 -22.54 -5.35 4.08
CA LEU A 110 -23.46 -5.65 2.99
C LEU A 110 -23.97 -7.09 3.06
N GLN A 111 -23.11 -8.06 3.39
CA GLN A 111 -23.50 -9.46 3.53
C GLN A 111 -24.49 -9.66 4.69
N VAL A 112 -24.26 -8.99 5.83
CA VAL A 112 -25.18 -9.01 6.98
C VAL A 112 -26.54 -8.40 6.60
N ILE A 113 -26.55 -7.25 5.91
CA ILE A 113 -27.81 -6.62 5.46
C ILE A 113 -28.57 -7.55 4.50
N LEU A 114 -27.87 -8.16 3.53
CA LEU A 114 -28.49 -9.08 2.58
C LEU A 114 -29.09 -10.31 3.28
N GLN A 115 -28.37 -10.92 4.22
CA GLN A 115 -28.89 -12.03 5.02
C GLN A 115 -30.13 -11.63 5.85
N ASN A 116 -30.06 -10.49 6.54
CA ASN A 116 -31.19 -10.01 7.35
C ASN A 116 -32.42 -9.69 6.49
N SER A 117 -32.23 -9.15 5.29
CA SER A 117 -33.32 -8.88 4.35
C SER A 117 -33.98 -10.16 3.82
N GLN A 118 -33.21 -11.23 3.59
CA GLN A 118 -33.76 -12.53 3.22
C GLN A 118 -34.56 -13.15 4.35
N ILE A 119 -34.05 -13.09 5.59
CA ILE A 119 -34.76 -13.59 6.77
C ILE A 119 -36.09 -12.83 6.97
N GLN A 120 -36.09 -11.50 6.85
CA GLN A 120 -37.31 -10.70 6.98
C GLN A 120 -38.32 -11.00 5.87
N ARG A 121 -37.89 -11.23 4.62
CA ARG A 121 -38.79 -11.64 3.54
C ARG A 121 -39.41 -13.00 3.78
N ILE A 122 -38.63 -13.97 4.27
CA ILE A 122 -39.12 -15.33 4.57
C ILE A 122 -40.10 -15.29 5.75
N GLY A 123 -39.80 -14.54 6.81
CA GLY A 123 -40.68 -14.39 7.97
C GLY A 123 -42.00 -13.70 7.65
N ALA A 124 -41.99 -12.66 6.80
CA ALA A 124 -43.20 -11.96 6.39
C ALA A 124 -44.11 -12.81 5.47
N HIS A 125 -43.54 -13.66 4.61
CA HIS A 125 -44.33 -14.52 3.73
C HIS A 125 -45.01 -15.70 4.47
N GLN A 126 -44.42 -16.21 5.54
CA GLN A 126 -44.99 -17.33 6.31
C GLN A 126 -46.12 -16.91 7.25
N GLN A 127 -46.24 -15.63 7.60
CA GLN A 127 -47.20 -15.17 8.60
C GLN A 127 -48.55 -14.69 8.05
N MET A 128 -48.69 -14.41 6.75
CA MET A 128 -49.91 -13.79 6.23
C MET A 128 -51.03 -14.72 5.77
N ASP A 129 -50.81 -16.00 5.43
CA ASP A 129 -51.89 -16.76 4.75
C ASP A 129 -52.48 -17.94 5.53
N ILE A 130 -51.86 -18.44 6.60
CA ILE A 130 -52.36 -19.68 7.23
C ILE A 130 -53.73 -19.47 7.91
N LYS A 131 -53.88 -18.41 8.70
CA LYS A 131 -55.15 -18.15 9.41
C LYS A 131 -56.28 -17.75 8.46
N ALA A 132 -55.96 -17.00 7.40
CA ALA A 132 -56.94 -16.61 6.38
C ALA A 132 -57.43 -17.82 5.58
N LEU A 133 -56.51 -18.69 5.15
CA LEU A 133 -56.84 -19.93 4.44
C LEU A 133 -57.63 -20.91 5.33
N GLU A 134 -57.32 -21.00 6.62
CA GLU A 134 -58.10 -21.81 7.56
C GLU A 134 -59.53 -21.27 7.76
N GLU A 135 -59.72 -19.96 7.76
CA GLU A 135 -61.03 -19.31 7.84
C GLU A 135 -61.84 -19.56 6.56
N GLU A 136 -61.22 -19.42 5.39
CA GLU A 136 -61.85 -19.72 4.09
C GLU A 136 -62.27 -21.18 3.99
N LEU A 137 -61.41 -22.12 4.39
CA LEU A 137 -61.71 -23.55 4.40
C LEU A 137 -62.88 -23.89 5.32
N ARG A 138 -62.97 -23.26 6.50
CA ARG A 138 -64.12 -23.42 7.41
C ARG A 138 -65.41 -22.93 6.75
N ASN A 139 -65.37 -21.76 6.12
CA ASN A 139 -66.51 -21.17 5.45
C ASN A 139 -66.99 -22.01 4.26
N GLU A 140 -66.07 -22.58 3.50
CA GLU A 140 -66.39 -23.42 2.34
C GLU A 140 -67.04 -24.74 2.76
N LYS A 141 -66.48 -25.42 3.77
CA LYS A 141 -67.11 -26.60 4.39
C LYS A 141 -68.52 -26.30 4.89
N GLN A 142 -68.73 -25.14 5.51
CA GLN A 142 -70.04 -24.78 6.04
C GLN A 142 -71.05 -24.47 4.92
N LYS A 143 -70.61 -23.95 3.77
CA LYS A 143 -71.46 -23.82 2.58
C LYS A 143 -71.84 -25.18 2.02
N GLU A 144 -70.90 -26.12 1.90
CA GLU A 144 -71.18 -27.49 1.47
C GLU A 144 -72.21 -28.17 2.37
N TYR A 145 -72.04 -28.10 3.70
CA TYR A 145 -72.99 -28.66 4.65
C TYR A 145 -74.40 -28.10 4.48
N LYS A 146 -74.54 -26.77 4.33
CA LYS A 146 -75.83 -26.13 4.11
C LYS A 146 -76.48 -26.58 2.81
N LEU A 147 -75.70 -26.72 1.74
CA LEU A 147 -76.20 -27.18 0.45
C LEU A 147 -76.71 -28.62 0.54
N VAL A 148 -75.95 -29.52 1.17
CA VAL A 148 -76.36 -30.92 1.38
C VAL A 148 -77.64 -30.97 2.22
N GLU A 149 -77.73 -30.17 3.29
CA GLU A 149 -78.93 -30.11 4.12
C GLU A 149 -80.17 -29.65 3.32
N GLN A 150 -80.02 -28.65 2.45
CA GLN A 150 -81.09 -28.17 1.58
C GLN A 150 -81.54 -29.26 0.59
N ILE A 151 -80.60 -29.92 -0.07
CA ILE A 151 -80.90 -31.01 -1.01
C ILE A 151 -81.65 -32.15 -0.30
N LEU A 152 -81.19 -32.55 0.88
CA LEU A 152 -81.85 -33.61 1.65
C LEU A 152 -83.28 -33.22 2.08
N LYS A 153 -83.49 -31.98 2.52
CA LYS A 153 -84.84 -31.47 2.86
C LYS A 153 -85.76 -31.48 1.65
N GLU A 154 -85.26 -31.07 0.49
CA GLU A 154 -86.02 -31.05 -0.75
C GLU A 154 -86.36 -32.47 -1.23
N GLN A 155 -85.41 -33.41 -1.16
CA GLN A 155 -85.65 -34.83 -1.44
C GLN A 155 -86.72 -35.43 -0.51
N ILE A 156 -86.65 -35.17 0.79
CA ILE A 156 -87.65 -35.63 1.76
C ILE A 156 -89.04 -35.05 1.42
N THR A 157 -89.09 -33.77 1.02
CA THR A 157 -90.35 -33.11 0.64
C THR A 157 -90.95 -33.76 -0.60
N LEU A 158 -90.14 -33.98 -1.64
CA LEU A 158 -90.55 -34.65 -2.88
C LEU A 158 -91.02 -36.09 -2.65
N MET A 159 -90.35 -36.83 -1.75
CA MET A 159 -90.78 -38.18 -1.35
C MET A 159 -92.15 -38.16 -0.67
N LYS A 160 -92.37 -37.23 0.26
CA LYS A 160 -93.65 -37.11 0.97
C LYS A 160 -94.79 -36.72 0.02
N SER A 161 -94.53 -35.84 -0.96
CA SER A 161 -95.55 -35.44 -1.95
C SER A 161 -95.88 -36.51 -2.99
N ARG A 162 -95.04 -37.54 -3.16
CA ARG A 162 -95.29 -38.69 -4.07
C ARG A 162 -96.01 -39.86 -3.40
N CYS A 163 -96.17 -39.84 -2.08
CA CYS A 163 -96.87 -40.88 -1.31
C CYS A 163 -98.36 -40.54 -1.03
N HIS A 164 -98.92 -39.59 -1.76
CA HIS A 164 -100.35 -39.30 -1.85
C HIS A 164 -100.80 -39.47 -3.30
#